data_AF-A0A7C5WSA5-F1
#
_entry.id   AF-A0A7C5WSA5-F1
#
_cell.length_a   1.000
_cell.length_b   1.000
_cell.length_c   1.000
_cell.angle_alpha   90.00
_cell.angle_beta   90.00
_cell.angle_gamma   90.00
#
_symmetry.space_group_name_H-M   'P 1'
#
loop_
_entity.id
_entity.type
_entity.pdbx_description
1 polymer ?
#
loop_
_entity_poly.entity_id
_entity_poly.type
_entity_poly.pdbx_seq_one_letter_code
_entity_poly.pdbx_strand_id
1 'polypeptide(L)'
;MGFEIVITSDRTMISNHHGKEFLGFVATGPPISIPEKLWLYLCAPKPKVDELGRPIEAPYGLRKIEAALQNAGFNAAIVDPDHIHKHLDSIKAILIGHHDFFAYGPPS
;
A
#
# COMPACT_ATOMS: atom_id res chain seq x y z
N MET A 1 2.89 16.05 -13.48
CA MET A 1 1.58 15.38 -13.66
C MET A 1 1.38 14.46 -12.48
N GLY A 2 0.27 14.59 -11.76
CA GLY A 2 -0.06 13.73 -10.63
C GLY A 2 -1.49 13.20 -10.74
N PHE A 3 -1.90 12.40 -9.76
CA PHE A 3 -3.26 11.83 -9.69
C PHE A 3 -4.22 12.74 -8.92
N GLU A 4 -5.49 12.75 -9.34
CA GLU A 4 -6.56 13.46 -8.62
C GLU A 4 -7.09 12.61 -7.46
N ILE A 5 -7.13 11.29 -7.65
CA ILE A 5 -7.52 10.33 -6.64
C ILE A 5 -6.34 9.39 -6.40
N VAL A 6 -5.79 9.39 -5.18
CA VAL A 6 -4.77 8.42 -4.78
C VAL A 6 -5.38 7.38 -3.89
N ILE A 7 -5.21 6.11 -4.27
CA ILE A 7 -5.49 4.97 -3.42
C ILE A 7 -4.17 4.56 -2.78
N THR A 8 -4.15 4.35 -1.47
CA THR A 8 -2.96 3.87 -0.77
C THR A 8 -3.36 2.84 0.29
N SER A 9 -2.37 2.21 0.88
CA SER A 9 -2.53 1.24 1.95
C SER A 9 -1.29 1.29 2.82
N ASP A 10 -1.36 0.73 4.02
CA ASP A 10 -0.21 0.68 4.90
C ASP A 10 0.88 -0.23 4.31
N ARG A 11 2.09 -0.11 4.88
CA ARG A 11 3.29 -0.78 4.37
C ARG A 11 3.15 -2.30 4.35
N THR A 12 2.49 -2.91 5.32
CA THR A 12 2.42 -4.38 5.39
C THR A 12 1.42 -4.91 4.38
N MET A 13 0.32 -4.19 4.12
CA MET A 13 -0.69 -4.61 3.15
C MET A 13 -0.31 -4.37 1.68
N ILE A 14 0.53 -3.37 1.40
CA ILE A 14 0.97 -3.07 0.01
C ILE A 14 2.29 -3.76 -0.38
N SER A 15 2.98 -4.37 0.59
CA SER A 15 4.20 -5.12 0.33
C SER A 15 3.89 -6.50 -0.25
N ASN A 16 4.86 -7.06 -0.97
CA ASN A 16 4.80 -8.45 -1.43
C ASN A 16 5.54 -9.42 -0.49
N HIS A 17 6.02 -8.94 0.66
CA HIS A 17 6.71 -9.75 1.67
C HIS A 17 7.89 -10.55 1.10
N HIS A 18 8.69 -9.95 0.20
CA HIS A 18 9.78 -10.60 -0.54
C HIS A 18 9.33 -11.79 -1.42
N GLY A 19 8.05 -11.86 -1.77
CA GLY A 19 7.43 -13.02 -2.41
C GLY A 19 7.35 -14.25 -1.50
N LYS A 20 7.35 -14.05 -0.17
CA LYS A 20 7.28 -15.10 0.84
C LYS A 20 6.04 -14.89 1.72
N GLU A 21 5.04 -15.73 1.55
CA GLU A 21 3.78 -15.67 2.31
C GLU A 21 3.99 -15.74 3.82
N PHE A 22 4.93 -16.58 4.30
CA PHE A 22 5.26 -16.67 5.72
C PHE A 22 5.80 -15.37 6.31
N LEU A 23 6.49 -14.53 5.52
CA LEU A 23 6.94 -13.22 6.01
C LEU A 23 5.78 -12.25 6.21
N GLY A 24 4.69 -12.41 5.42
CA GLY A 24 3.43 -11.69 5.65
C GLY A 24 2.80 -12.08 6.98
N PHE A 25 2.73 -13.38 7.28
CA PHE A 25 2.26 -13.85 8.58
C PHE A 25 3.12 -13.32 9.73
N VAL A 26 4.46 -13.36 9.61
CA VAL A 26 5.36 -12.81 10.64
C VAL A 26 5.12 -11.31 10.83
N ALA A 27 4.81 -10.56 9.77
CA ALA A 27 4.56 -9.12 9.85
C ALA A 27 3.39 -8.73 10.77
N THR A 28 2.51 -9.68 11.10
CA THR A 28 1.37 -9.49 12.01
C THR A 28 1.80 -9.45 13.47
N GLY A 29 2.99 -9.97 13.78
CA GLY A 29 3.59 -9.89 15.11
C GLY A 29 4.16 -8.50 15.40
N PRO A 30 4.19 -8.07 16.67
CA PRO A 30 4.87 -6.85 17.05
C PRO A 30 6.40 -7.00 16.91
N PRO A 31 7.15 -5.91 16.60
CA PRO A 31 8.61 -5.92 16.51
C PRO A 31 9.26 -5.97 17.91
N ILE A 32 9.10 -7.09 18.63
CA ILE A 32 9.65 -7.24 19.97
C ILE A 32 11.18 -7.34 19.87
N SER A 33 11.88 -6.43 20.56
CA SER A 33 13.35 -6.40 20.66
C SER A 33 14.11 -6.12 19.35
N ILE A 34 13.42 -5.67 18.30
CA ILE A 34 14.04 -5.30 17.00
C ILE A 34 13.56 -3.90 16.60
N PRO A 35 14.43 -3.02 16.07
CA PRO A 35 14.00 -1.72 15.55
C PRO A 35 12.94 -1.87 14.45
N GLU A 36 11.87 -1.08 14.52
CA GLU A 36 10.73 -1.14 13.59
C GLU A 36 11.14 -1.07 12.11
N LYS A 37 12.11 -0.20 11.77
CA LYS A 37 12.63 -0.10 10.39
C LYS A 37 13.23 -1.41 9.89
N LEU A 38 13.95 -2.13 10.77
CA LEU A 38 14.53 -3.43 10.44
C LEU A 38 13.44 -4.50 10.35
N TRP A 39 12.44 -4.47 11.24
CA TRP A 39 11.28 -5.35 11.17
C TRP A 39 10.53 -5.21 9.84
N LEU A 40 10.19 -3.97 9.45
CA LEU A 40 9.53 -3.68 8.18
C LEU A 40 10.39 -4.07 6.98
N TYR A 41 11.71 -3.84 7.03
CA TYR A 41 12.60 -4.29 5.97
C TYR A 41 12.58 -5.82 5.79
N LEU A 42 12.56 -6.57 6.89
CA LEU A 42 12.53 -8.04 6.88
C LEU A 42 11.16 -8.58 6.44
N CYS A 43 10.06 -8.04 6.97
CA CYS A 43 8.73 -8.60 6.80
C CYS A 43 7.93 -7.95 5.67
N ALA A 44 8.05 -6.64 5.47
CA ALA A 44 7.23 -5.84 4.56
C ALA A 44 8.09 -4.86 3.74
N PRO A 45 8.97 -5.36 2.84
CA PRO A 45 9.84 -4.52 2.04
C PRO A 45 9.05 -3.53 1.18
N LYS A 46 9.69 -2.42 0.82
CA LYS A 46 9.08 -1.45 -0.11
C LYS A 46 8.83 -2.14 -1.46
N PRO A 47 7.61 -2.03 -2.03
CA PRO A 47 7.33 -2.55 -3.35
C PRO A 47 8.16 -1.79 -4.37
N LYS A 48 8.44 -2.44 -5.50
CA LYS A 48 9.00 -1.75 -6.65
C LYS A 48 7.92 -0.84 -7.22
N VAL A 49 8.28 0.41 -7.45
CA VAL A 49 7.38 1.45 -7.97
C VAL A 49 7.94 2.06 -9.25
N ASP A 50 7.07 2.67 -10.05
CA ASP A 50 7.48 3.53 -11.15
C ASP A 50 7.80 4.97 -10.70
N GLU A 51 8.10 5.85 -11.65
CA GLU A 51 8.43 7.26 -11.40
C GLU A 51 7.32 8.03 -10.68
N LEU A 52 6.05 7.63 -10.88
CA LEU A 52 4.88 8.23 -10.26
C LEU A 52 4.55 7.58 -8.90
N GLY A 53 5.30 6.56 -8.47
CA GLY A 53 5.06 5.87 -7.21
C GLY A 53 4.00 4.78 -7.29
N ARG A 54 3.57 4.38 -8.49
CA ARG A 54 2.64 3.26 -8.66
C ARG A 54 3.40 1.95 -8.46
N PRO A 55 2.96 1.08 -7.53
CA PRO A 55 3.64 -0.18 -7.32
C PRO A 55 3.37 -1.15 -8.48
N ILE A 56 4.33 -2.02 -8.79
CA ILE A 56 4.16 -3.08 -9.80
C ILE A 56 3.08 -4.07 -9.33
N GLU A 57 3.16 -4.48 -8.07
CA GLU A 57 2.21 -5.38 -7.41
C GLU A 57 1.38 -4.57 -6.40
N ALA A 58 0.08 -4.81 -6.35
CA ALA A 58 -0.81 -4.17 -5.38
C ALA A 58 -1.95 -5.11 -5.00
N PRO A 59 -2.59 -4.92 -3.83
CA PRO A 59 -3.74 -5.72 -3.43
C PRO A 59 -4.81 -5.76 -4.52
N TYR A 60 -5.24 -6.97 -4.88
CA TYR A 60 -6.16 -7.19 -5.99
C TYR A 60 -7.48 -6.44 -5.82
N GLY A 61 -7.99 -6.35 -4.59
CA GLY A 61 -9.18 -5.55 -4.28
C GLY A 61 -9.00 -4.08 -4.65
N LEU A 62 -7.86 -3.47 -4.30
CA LEU A 62 -7.55 -2.08 -4.64
C LEU A 62 -7.37 -1.88 -6.15
N ARG A 63 -6.80 -2.85 -6.86
CA ARG A 63 -6.70 -2.81 -8.34
C ARG A 63 -8.08 -2.77 -9.01
N LYS A 64 -9.08 -3.46 -8.45
CA LYS A 64 -10.47 -3.36 -8.95
C LYS A 64 -11.06 -1.98 -8.72
N ILE A 65 -10.82 -1.37 -7.56
CA ILE A 65 -11.29 -0.01 -7.26
C ILE A 65 -10.61 1.01 -8.18
N GLU A 66 -9.30 0.90 -8.37
CA GLU A 66 -8.52 1.72 -9.33
C GLU A 66 -9.11 1.62 -10.74
N ALA A 67 -9.31 0.40 -11.25
CA ALA A 67 -9.88 0.18 -12.57
C ALA A 67 -11.31 0.74 -12.70
N ALA A 68 -12.15 0.60 -11.67
CA ALA A 68 -13.50 1.13 -11.67
C ALA A 68 -13.53 2.67 -11.73
N LEU A 69 -12.64 3.34 -10.97
CA LEU A 69 -12.51 4.80 -11.00
C LEU A 69 -12.00 5.29 -12.36
N GLN A 70 -11.00 4.62 -12.92
CA GLN A 70 -10.48 4.94 -14.26
C GLN A 70 -11.56 4.76 -15.34
N ASN A 71 -12.35 3.69 -15.28
CA ASN A 71 -13.48 3.46 -16.20
C ASN A 71 -14.57 4.53 -16.09
N ALA A 72 -14.73 5.13 -14.90
CA ALA A 72 -15.64 6.26 -14.69
C ALA A 72 -15.05 7.63 -15.13
N GLY A 73 -13.83 7.64 -15.68
CA GLY A 73 -13.17 8.84 -16.19
C GLY A 73 -12.35 9.61 -15.16
N PHE A 74 -12.13 9.06 -13.96
CA PHE A 74 -11.29 9.69 -12.95
C PHE A 74 -9.80 9.38 -13.17
N ASN A 75 -8.96 10.38 -12.95
CA ASN A 75 -7.51 10.19 -12.89
C ASN A 75 -7.10 9.62 -11.52
N ALA A 76 -7.26 8.31 -11.38
CA ALA A 76 -7.00 7.57 -10.15
C ALA A 76 -5.83 6.60 -10.30
N ALA A 77 -5.01 6.46 -9.26
CA ALA A 77 -4.02 5.40 -9.19
C ALA A 77 -3.72 4.94 -7.75
N ILE A 78 -3.29 3.70 -7.63
CA ILE A 78 -2.66 3.20 -6.41
C ILE A 78 -1.25 3.75 -6.31
N VAL A 79 -0.91 4.39 -5.19
CA VAL A 79 0.41 4.94 -4.93
C VAL A 79 0.94 4.40 -3.61
N ASP A 80 2.20 3.98 -3.63
CA ASP A 80 2.94 3.58 -2.43
C ASP A 80 2.94 4.71 -1.39
N PRO A 81 2.71 4.43 -0.09
CA PRO A 81 2.60 5.47 0.92
C PRO A 81 3.81 6.40 1.00
N ASP A 82 5.03 5.93 0.70
CA ASP A 82 6.23 6.77 0.72
C ASP A 82 6.27 7.77 -0.46
N HIS A 83 5.43 7.58 -1.48
CA HIS A 83 5.44 8.34 -2.74
C HIS A 83 4.27 9.30 -2.90
N ILE A 84 3.36 9.37 -1.92
CA ILE A 84 2.19 10.28 -1.94
C ILE A 84 2.61 11.74 -2.12
N HIS A 85 3.76 12.13 -1.55
CA HIS A 85 4.30 13.48 -1.63
C HIS A 85 4.45 14.00 -3.08
N LYS A 86 4.57 13.11 -4.07
CA LYS A 86 4.67 13.46 -5.50
C LYS A 86 3.37 14.02 -6.09
N HIS A 87 2.24 13.83 -5.41
CA HIS A 87 0.90 14.15 -5.92
C HIS A 87 0.17 15.23 -5.11
N LEU A 88 0.83 15.85 -4.13
CA LEU A 88 0.19 16.81 -3.22
C LEU A 88 -0.46 18.01 -3.93
N ASP A 89 0.11 18.44 -5.06
CA ASP A 89 -0.41 19.58 -5.81
C ASP A 89 -1.64 19.23 -6.68
N SER A 90 -1.87 17.94 -6.97
CA SER A 90 -2.98 17.49 -7.85
C SER A 90 -4.09 16.77 -7.12
N ILE A 91 -3.81 16.25 -5.92
CA ILE A 91 -4.71 15.35 -5.21
C ILE A 91 -5.95 16.08 -4.70
N LYS A 92 -7.11 15.46 -4.89
CA LYS A 92 -8.41 15.92 -4.41
C LYS A 92 -9.01 14.96 -3.39
N ALA A 93 -8.67 13.66 -3.48
CA ALA A 93 -9.12 12.63 -2.56
C ALA A 93 -8.03 11.58 -2.31
N ILE A 94 -7.91 11.15 -1.04
CA ILE A 94 -7.07 10.01 -0.63
C ILE A 94 -8.00 8.89 -0.16
N LEU A 95 -7.86 7.72 -0.75
CA LEU A 95 -8.56 6.50 -0.37
C LEU A 95 -7.55 5.59 0.34
N ILE A 96 -7.89 5.14 1.55
CA ILE A 96 -7.01 4.28 2.36
C ILE A 96 -7.64 2.89 2.40
N GLY A 97 -6.98 1.93 1.76
CA GLY A 97 -7.31 0.52 1.84
C GLY A 97 -6.67 -0.11 3.06
N HIS A 98 -7.47 -0.79 3.88
CA HIS A 98 -6.96 -1.55 5.01
C HIS A 98 -7.94 -2.69 5.35
N HIS A 99 -7.44 -3.77 5.94
CA HIS A 99 -8.25 -4.96 6.26
C HIS A 99 -9.02 -4.78 7.58
N ASP A 100 -8.36 -4.29 8.64
CA ASP A 100 -8.98 -4.07 9.96
C ASP A 100 -8.29 -2.93 10.71
N PHE A 101 -8.90 -1.75 10.70
CA PHE A 101 -8.29 -0.53 11.25
C PHE A 101 -8.10 -0.58 12.77
N PHE A 102 -8.81 -1.47 13.46
CA PHE A 102 -8.75 -1.59 14.91
C PHE A 102 -8.00 -2.83 15.39
N ALA A 103 -7.57 -3.70 14.48
CA ALA A 103 -6.86 -4.95 14.78
C ALA A 103 -7.59 -5.84 15.81
N TYR A 104 -8.93 -5.88 15.75
CA TYR A 104 -9.77 -6.77 16.57
C TYR A 104 -10.01 -8.14 15.91
N GLY A 105 -9.83 -8.22 14.59
CA GLY A 105 -9.94 -9.43 13.81
C GLY A 105 -8.65 -10.25 13.79
N PRO A 106 -8.73 -11.52 13.35
CA PRO A 106 -7.53 -12.31 13.10
C PRO A 106 -6.69 -11.68 11.98
N PRO A 107 -5.36 -11.89 12.00
CA PRO A 107 -4.50 -11.47 10.91
C PRO A 107 -4.93 -12.15 9.59
N SER A 108 -4.96 -11.36 8.52
CA SER A 108 -5.28 -11.78 7.14
C SER A 108 -4.06 -12.16 6.33
#